data_AF-A0A963WB60-F1
#
_entry.id   AF-A0A963WB60-F1
#
_cell.length_a   1.000
_cell.length_b   1.000
_cell.length_c   1.000
_cell.angle_alpha   90.00
_cell.angle_beta   90.00
_cell.angle_gamma   90.00
#
_symmetry.space_group_name_H-M   'P 1'
#
loop_
_entity.id
_entity.type
_entity.pdbx_description
1 polymer ?
#
loop_
_entity_poly.entity_id
_entity_poly.type
_entity_poly.pdbx_seq_one_letter_code
_entity_poly.pdbx_strand_id
1 'polypeptide(L)'
;MVETAAILAQAGERSMVILDEVGRGTSTYDGLALAWAVAEAIHESNRCRCLFATHYHEIAMLAETCPALSLHHVRAKEWKGDLVLLHELAAGAADRSYGLAVAKLAGVPPQVVKRARAVLDKLEKGRAETGGLAAGLGDLPLFALMADEAEDEGDSLRERLQSLDVDALTPREALDLLYVLKREAQAD
;
A
#
# COMPACT_ATOMS: atom_id res chain seq x y z
N MET A 1 13.28 -13.81 7.86
CA MET A 1 12.66 -13.55 9.18
C MET A 1 13.49 -14.07 10.37
N VAL A 2 14.20 -15.20 10.28
CA VAL A 2 15.06 -15.68 11.39
C VAL A 2 16.10 -14.64 11.80
N GLU A 3 16.75 -13.97 10.83
CA GLU A 3 17.72 -12.91 11.09
C GLU A 3 17.11 -11.72 11.84
N THR A 4 15.95 -11.23 11.39
CA THR A 4 15.21 -10.15 12.06
C THR A 4 14.82 -10.54 13.49
N ALA A 5 14.35 -11.77 13.70
CA ALA A 5 14.01 -12.27 15.03
C ALA A 5 15.24 -12.30 15.95
N ALA A 6 16.40 -12.74 15.43
CA ALA A 6 17.65 -12.74 16.19
C ALA A 6 18.10 -11.33 16.57
N ILE A 7 17.99 -10.36 15.66
CA ILE A 7 18.28 -8.95 15.93
C ILE A 7 17.39 -8.42 17.06
N LEU A 8 16.06 -8.58 16.94
CA LEU A 8 15.11 -8.08 17.93
C LEU A 8 15.33 -8.72 19.31
N ALA A 9 15.67 -10.01 19.35
CA ALA A 9 15.89 -10.73 20.60
C ALA A 9 17.23 -10.38 21.30
N GLN A 10 18.24 -9.93 20.56
CA GLN A 10 19.60 -9.77 21.09
C GLN A 10 20.09 -8.32 21.13
N ALA A 11 19.52 -7.42 20.33
CA ALA A 11 19.93 -6.02 20.32
C ALA A 11 19.55 -5.33 21.64
N GLY A 12 20.50 -4.63 22.24
CA GLY A 12 20.26 -3.75 23.39
C GLY A 12 20.58 -2.30 23.02
N GLU A 13 20.43 -1.39 23.98
CA GLU A 13 20.53 0.07 23.75
C GLU A 13 21.85 0.53 23.12
N ARG A 14 22.95 -0.22 23.34
CA ARG A 14 24.28 0.10 22.77
C ARG A 14 24.56 -0.55 21.42
N SER A 15 23.60 -1.27 20.85
CA SER A 15 23.73 -1.89 19.54
C SER A 15 23.59 -0.85 18.43
N MET A 16 24.19 -1.16 17.27
CA MET A 16 23.91 -0.49 16.01
C MET A 16 23.28 -1.52 15.07
N VAL A 17 22.04 -1.29 14.68
CA VAL A 17 21.27 -2.15 13.79
C VAL A 17 21.18 -1.50 12.41
N ILE A 18 21.34 -2.31 11.37
CA ILE A 18 21.15 -1.90 9.98
C ILE A 18 20.15 -2.87 9.37
N LEU A 19 19.02 -2.34 8.93
CA LEU A 19 17.97 -3.06 8.24
C LEU A 19 17.89 -2.56 6.80
N ASP A 20 17.89 -3.49 5.85
CA ASP A 20 17.79 -3.19 4.43
C ASP A 20 16.64 -3.99 3.82
N GLU A 21 15.57 -3.28 3.44
CA GLU A 21 14.41 -3.81 2.73
C GLU A 21 13.73 -5.02 3.40
N VAL A 22 13.61 -4.98 4.73
CA VAL A 22 12.87 -5.98 5.52
C VAL A 22 11.41 -6.02 5.05
N GLY A 23 10.85 -7.23 4.90
CA GLY A 23 9.45 -7.43 4.49
C GLY A 23 9.23 -7.72 3.00
N ARG A 24 10.28 -7.62 2.16
CA ARG A 24 10.15 -7.83 0.69
C ARG A 24 9.77 -9.23 0.20
N GLY A 25 9.86 -10.26 1.05
CA GLY A 25 9.71 -11.68 0.65
C GLY A 25 8.29 -12.25 0.78
N THR A 26 7.29 -11.41 1.04
CA THR A 26 5.90 -11.80 1.29
C THR A 26 4.93 -10.87 0.57
N SER A 27 3.63 -11.00 0.81
CA SER A 27 2.62 -10.08 0.29
C SER A 27 2.94 -8.63 0.67
N THR A 28 2.51 -7.67 -0.15
CA THR A 28 2.84 -6.25 0.06
C THR A 28 2.40 -5.76 1.44
N TYR A 29 1.18 -6.13 1.87
CA TYR A 29 0.61 -5.69 3.14
C TYR A 29 1.24 -6.42 4.34
N ASP A 30 1.49 -7.74 4.23
CA ASP A 30 2.20 -8.46 5.30
C ASP A 30 3.62 -7.93 5.48
N GLY A 31 4.30 -7.65 4.36
CA GLY A 31 5.66 -7.12 4.35
C GLY A 31 5.73 -5.76 5.01
N LEU A 32 4.81 -4.86 4.66
CA LEU A 32 4.66 -3.55 5.29
C LEU A 32 4.38 -3.67 6.79
N ALA A 33 3.39 -4.50 7.18
CA ALA A 33 3.01 -4.66 8.57
C ALA A 33 4.17 -5.19 9.44
N LEU A 34 4.91 -6.17 8.92
CA LEU A 34 6.11 -6.68 9.58
C LEU A 34 7.21 -5.63 9.68
N ALA A 35 7.50 -4.91 8.58
CA ALA A 35 8.51 -3.85 8.58
C ALA A 35 8.16 -2.73 9.58
N TRP A 36 6.89 -2.35 9.64
CA TRP A 36 6.36 -1.38 10.60
C TRP A 36 6.56 -1.84 12.04
N ALA A 37 6.07 -3.03 12.39
CA ALA A 37 6.20 -3.57 13.75
C ALA A 37 7.66 -3.77 14.18
N VAL A 38 8.54 -4.12 13.24
CA VAL A 38 9.99 -4.23 13.49
C VAL A 38 10.59 -2.85 13.81
N ALA A 39 10.22 -1.81 13.06
CA ALA A 39 10.68 -0.45 13.34
C ALA A 39 10.21 0.05 14.71
N GLU A 40 8.94 -0.19 15.07
CA GLU A 40 8.38 0.13 16.39
C GLU A 40 9.09 -0.63 17.50
N ALA A 41 9.31 -1.94 17.35
CA ALA A 41 10.00 -2.75 18.35
C ALA A 41 11.43 -2.25 18.60
N ILE A 42 12.16 -1.90 17.53
CA ILE A 42 13.50 -1.32 17.67
C ILE A 42 13.46 0.02 18.40
N HIS A 43 12.48 0.87 18.09
CA HIS A 43 12.32 2.18 18.71
C HIS A 43 11.92 2.09 20.19
N GLU A 44 10.90 1.29 20.52
CA GLU A 44 10.29 1.26 21.85
C GLU A 44 10.99 0.31 22.82
N SER A 45 11.39 -0.88 22.32
CA SER A 45 11.92 -1.97 23.15
C SER A 45 13.45 -2.03 23.12
N ASN A 46 14.06 -2.17 21.95
CA ASN A 46 15.53 -2.29 21.86
C ASN A 46 16.24 -0.96 22.14
N ARG A 47 15.61 0.17 21.78
CA ARG A 47 16.08 1.56 21.98
C ARG A 47 17.53 1.77 21.52
N CYS A 48 17.89 1.10 20.43
CA CYS A 48 19.24 1.09 19.89
C CYS A 48 19.35 2.03 18.68
N ARG A 49 20.57 2.31 18.24
CA ARG A 49 20.77 3.08 17.01
C ARG A 49 20.41 2.21 15.82
N CYS A 50 19.54 2.71 14.93
CA CYS A 50 19.08 1.96 13.77
C CYS A 50 19.17 2.79 12.48
N LEU A 51 19.63 2.17 11.41
CA LEU A 51 19.41 2.63 10.04
C LEU A 51 18.47 1.64 9.36
N PHE A 52 17.36 2.13 8.83
CA PHE A 52 16.38 1.32 8.12
C PHE A 52 16.18 1.89 6.71
N ALA A 53 16.75 1.21 5.72
CA ALA A 53 16.46 1.44 4.31
C ALA A 53 15.22 0.65 3.88
N THR A 54 14.24 1.33 3.27
CA THR A 54 12.96 0.72 2.89
C THR A 54 12.37 1.40 1.66
N HIS A 55 11.68 0.62 0.82
CA HIS A 55 10.83 1.10 -0.26
C HIS A 55 9.39 1.43 0.18
N TYR A 56 9.01 1.11 1.43
CA TYR A 56 7.68 1.40 1.96
C TYR A 56 7.57 2.87 2.38
N HIS A 57 6.84 3.67 1.61
CA HIS A 57 6.62 5.09 1.94
C HIS A 57 5.73 5.26 3.17
N GLU A 58 4.82 4.32 3.41
CA GLU A 58 3.89 4.32 4.53
C GLU A 58 4.61 4.36 5.88
N ILE A 59 5.79 3.73 5.99
CA ILE A 59 6.62 3.74 7.22
C ILE A 59 7.01 5.16 7.64
N ALA A 60 7.01 6.15 6.74
CA ALA A 60 7.28 7.54 7.10
C ALA A 60 6.31 8.10 8.14
N MET A 61 5.08 7.55 8.21
CA MET A 61 4.07 7.94 9.20
C MET A 61 4.52 7.64 10.64
N LEU A 62 5.43 6.69 10.86
CA LEU A 62 6.00 6.44 12.19
C LEU A 62 6.74 7.64 12.77
N ALA A 63 7.14 8.62 11.96
CA ALA A 63 7.73 9.86 12.47
C ALA A 63 6.76 10.66 13.39
N GLU A 64 5.45 10.42 13.30
CA GLU A 64 4.44 11.07 14.14
C GLU A 64 4.37 10.44 15.55
N THR A 65 4.62 9.14 15.66
CA THR A 65 4.50 8.38 16.92
C THR A 65 5.85 8.00 17.54
N CYS A 66 6.92 7.96 16.74
CA CYS A 66 8.28 7.63 17.16
C CYS A 66 9.16 8.91 17.19
N PRO A 67 9.23 9.64 18.33
CA PRO A 67 9.89 10.95 18.40
C PRO A 67 11.40 10.92 18.14
N ALA A 68 12.07 9.77 18.27
CA ALA A 68 13.48 9.62 17.96
C ALA A 68 13.75 9.31 16.48
N LEU A 69 12.70 9.09 15.68
CA LEU A 69 12.81 8.75 14.26
C LEU A 69 13.07 10.01 13.44
N SER A 70 14.11 9.97 12.61
CA SER A 70 14.38 11.01 11.61
C SER A 70 14.33 10.42 10.21
N LEU A 71 13.51 11.00 9.34
CA LEU A 71 13.37 10.57 7.95
C LEU A 71 14.48 11.15 7.09
N HIS A 72 15.04 10.33 6.21
CA HIS A 72 16.00 10.74 5.20
C HIS A 72 15.73 9.98 3.90
N HIS A 73 16.07 10.59 2.77
CA HIS A 73 16.00 9.95 1.46
C HIS A 73 17.24 10.29 0.63
N VAL A 74 17.56 9.42 -0.32
CA VAL A 74 18.61 9.69 -1.31
C VAL A 74 18.02 10.53 -2.44
N ARG A 75 18.64 11.68 -2.73
CA ARG A 75 18.16 12.60 -3.76
C ARG A 75 18.35 12.04 -5.16
N ALA A 76 17.32 12.22 -5.98
CA ALA A 76 17.36 12.01 -7.41
C ALA A 76 16.79 13.24 -8.14
N LYS A 77 17.20 13.45 -9.38
CA LYS A 77 16.73 14.57 -10.21
C LYS A 77 16.43 14.08 -11.62
N GLU A 78 15.33 14.54 -12.19
CA GLU A 78 15.08 14.38 -13.62
C GLU A 78 15.81 15.47 -14.42
N TRP A 79 16.57 15.04 -15.43
CA TRP A 79 17.29 15.91 -16.34
C TRP A 79 17.13 15.43 -17.78
N LYS A 80 16.56 16.27 -18.65
CA LYS A 80 16.32 15.94 -20.07
C LYS A 80 15.56 14.62 -20.28
N GLY A 81 14.68 14.27 -19.34
CA GLY A 81 13.89 13.04 -19.40
C GLY A 81 14.58 11.78 -18.86
N ASP A 82 15.77 11.92 -18.28
CA ASP A 82 16.50 10.84 -17.61
C ASP A 82 16.61 11.09 -16.10
N LEU A 83 16.65 10.00 -15.32
CA LEU A 83 16.87 10.04 -13.88
C LEU A 83 18.36 10.13 -13.58
N VAL A 84 18.75 11.11 -12.77
CA VAL A 84 20.11 11.28 -12.26
C VAL A 84 20.08 11.05 -10.75
N LEU A 85 20.80 10.02 -10.29
CA LEU A 85 21.01 9.76 -8.87
C LEU A 85 22.11 10.68 -8.35
N LEU A 86 21.79 11.53 -7.37
CA LEU A 86 22.77 12.49 -6.83
C LEU A 86 23.68 11.86 -5.77
N HIS A 87 23.31 10.69 -5.24
CA HIS A 87 23.98 10.04 -4.10
C HIS A 87 24.13 10.95 -2.87
N GLU A 88 23.25 11.93 -2.74
CA GLU A 88 23.18 12.85 -1.60
C GLU A 88 22.01 12.46 -0.70
N LEU A 89 22.25 12.42 0.62
CA LEU A 89 21.18 12.27 1.61
C LEU A 89 20.54 13.63 1.90
N ALA A 90 19.21 13.66 1.92
CA ALA A 90 18.42 14.80 2.36
C ALA A 90 17.43 14.40 3.44
N ALA A 91 17.10 15.34 4.32
CA ALA A 91 16.11 15.14 5.36
C ALA A 91 14.68 15.09 4.79
N GLY A 92 13.80 14.36 5.48
CA GLY A 92 12.40 14.17 5.10
C GLY A 92 12.15 12.90 4.28
N ALA A 93 10.87 12.56 4.13
CA ALA A 93 10.42 11.46 3.27
C ALA A 93 10.65 11.79 1.79
N ALA A 94 10.74 10.74 0.96
CA ALA A 94 10.75 10.89 -0.48
C ALA A 94 9.39 11.39 -0.99
N ASP A 95 9.40 12.20 -2.05
CA ASP A 95 8.20 12.82 -2.64
C ASP A 95 7.46 11.90 -3.62
N ARG A 96 8.16 10.93 -4.22
CA ARG A 96 7.61 10.01 -5.22
C ARG A 96 8.46 8.74 -5.37
N SER A 97 7.87 7.72 -5.99
CA SER A 97 8.60 6.51 -6.41
C SER A 97 9.21 6.71 -7.80
N TYR A 98 10.47 6.31 -7.96
CA TYR A 98 11.23 6.45 -9.21
C TYR A 98 11.40 5.12 -9.98
N GLY A 99 10.63 4.07 -9.64
CA GLY A 99 10.85 2.71 -10.16
C GLY A 99 10.91 2.60 -11.69
N LEU A 100 9.99 3.25 -12.42
CA LEU A 100 10.01 3.23 -13.88
C LEU A 100 11.18 4.04 -14.47
N ALA A 101 11.58 5.12 -13.81
CA ALA A 101 12.70 5.95 -14.24
C ALA A 101 14.04 5.20 -14.03
N VAL A 102 14.16 4.44 -12.93
CA VAL A 102 15.26 3.51 -12.69
C VAL A 102 15.28 2.39 -13.72
N ALA A 103 14.14 1.81 -14.08
CA ALA A 103 14.05 0.79 -15.12
C ALA A 103 14.51 1.31 -16.49
N LYS A 104 14.13 2.54 -16.86
CA LYS A 104 14.61 3.20 -18.08
C LYS A 104 16.14 3.39 -18.04
N LEU A 105 16.67 3.86 -16.92
CA LEU A 105 18.12 4.05 -16.72
C LEU A 105 18.88 2.72 -16.83
N ALA A 106 18.29 1.61 -16.35
CA ALA A 106 18.85 0.26 -16.46
C ALA A 106 18.79 -0.33 -17.88
N GLY A 107 18.21 0.38 -18.86
CA GLY A 107 18.13 -0.07 -20.25
C GLY A 107 16.94 -0.97 -20.57
N VAL A 108 15.90 -0.98 -19.72
CA VAL A 108 14.65 -1.69 -20.04
C VAL A 108 14.05 -1.11 -21.33
N PRO A 109 13.62 -1.94 -22.30
CA PRO A 109 13.17 -1.44 -23.60
C PRO A 109 12.02 -0.44 -23.49
N PRO A 110 12.01 0.64 -24.30
CA PRO A 110 11.02 1.72 -24.19
C PRO A 110 9.56 1.25 -24.25
N GLN A 111 9.26 0.24 -25.06
CA GLN A 111 7.93 -0.36 -25.16
C GLN A 111 7.47 -1.04 -23.87
N VAL A 112 8.40 -1.64 -23.11
CA VAL A 112 8.12 -2.28 -21.81
C VAL A 112 7.87 -1.21 -20.76
N VAL A 113 8.70 -0.17 -20.70
CA VAL A 113 8.51 0.97 -19.79
C VAL A 113 7.19 1.68 -20.06
N LYS A 114 6.83 1.88 -21.34
CA LYS A 114 5.54 2.46 -21.75
C LYS A 114 4.36 1.60 -21.28
N ARG A 115 4.45 0.27 -21.41
CA ARG A 115 3.41 -0.64 -20.91
C ARG A 115 3.31 -0.59 -19.39
N ALA A 116 4.44 -0.60 -18.69
CA ALA A 116 4.48 -0.51 -17.23
C ALA A 116 3.89 0.79 -16.71
N ARG A 117 4.12 1.93 -17.38
CA ARG A 117 3.43 3.20 -17.09
C ARG A 117 1.92 3.05 -17.22
N ALA A 118 1.43 2.50 -18.33
CA ALA A 118 -0.01 2.32 -18.55
C ALA A 118 -0.66 1.39 -17.51
N VAL A 119 0.08 0.38 -17.00
CA VAL A 119 -0.38 -0.47 -15.90
C VAL A 119 -0.43 0.32 -14.60
N LEU A 120 0.62 1.08 -14.29
CA LEU A 120 0.68 1.88 -13.07
C LEU A 120 -0.41 2.97 -13.04
N ASP A 121 -0.66 3.65 -14.17
CA ASP A 121 -1.75 4.62 -14.31
C ASP A 121 -3.13 3.99 -14.00
N LYS A 122 -3.35 2.73 -14.38
CA LYS A 122 -4.59 2.01 -14.05
C LYS A 122 -4.69 1.68 -12.56
N LEU A 123 -3.60 1.20 -11.96
CA LEU A 123 -3.55 0.85 -10.53
C LEU A 123 -3.76 2.09 -9.64
N GLU A 124 -3.17 3.22 -10.01
CA GLU A 124 -3.34 4.49 -9.28
C GLU A 124 -4.77 5.02 -9.38
N LYS A 125 -5.41 4.92 -10.56
CA LYS A 125 -6.83 5.29 -10.72
C LYS A 125 -7.76 4.38 -9.93
N GLY A 126 -7.57 3.06 -10.00
CA GLY A 126 -8.36 2.12 -9.21
C GLY A 126 -8.26 2.38 -7.71
N ARG A 127 -7.06 2.69 -7.20
CA ARG A 127 -6.87 3.06 -5.79
C ARG A 127 -7.62 4.35 -5.40
N ALA A 128 -7.68 5.34 -6.30
CA ALA A 128 -8.37 6.61 -6.04
C ALA A 128 -9.90 6.49 -6.08
N GLU A 129 -10.45 5.57 -6.88
CA GLU A 129 -11.89 5.39 -7.06
C GLU A 129 -12.52 4.46 -6.02
N THR A 130 -11.78 3.48 -5.49
CA THR A 130 -12.35 2.44 -4.61
C THR A 130 -11.60 2.23 -3.29
N GLY A 131 -10.64 3.10 -2.95
CA GLY A 131 -9.94 3.07 -1.66
C GLY A 131 -8.94 1.92 -1.45
N GLY A 132 -8.67 1.08 -2.45
CA GLY A 132 -7.77 -0.08 -2.31
C GLY A 132 -7.08 -0.50 -3.62
N LEU A 133 -5.90 -1.13 -3.49
CA LEU A 133 -5.09 -1.62 -4.63
C LEU A 133 -5.80 -2.73 -5.44
N ALA A 134 -6.76 -3.43 -4.84
CA ALA A 134 -7.44 -4.59 -5.43
C ALA A 134 -8.28 -4.24 -6.68
N ALA A 135 -8.91 -3.07 -6.73
CA ALA A 135 -9.85 -2.75 -7.82
C ALA A 135 -9.17 -2.42 -9.16
N GLY A 136 -7.92 -1.94 -9.14
CA GLY A 136 -7.16 -1.71 -10.38
C GLY A 136 -6.51 -2.97 -10.96
N LEU A 137 -6.42 -4.04 -10.15
CA LEU A 137 -5.79 -5.31 -10.49
C LEU A 137 -6.74 -6.24 -11.27
N GLY A 138 -8.05 -6.19 -11.02
CA GLY A 138 -9.04 -7.05 -11.70
C GLY A 138 -9.08 -6.90 -13.22
N ASP A 139 -8.57 -5.78 -13.73
CA ASP A 139 -8.50 -5.43 -15.15
C ASP A 139 -7.21 -5.95 -15.85
N LEU A 140 -6.33 -6.61 -15.08
CA LEU A 140 -5.12 -7.28 -15.58
C LEU A 140 -5.36 -8.80 -15.66
N PRO A 141 -5.05 -9.44 -16.81
CA PRO A 141 -5.41 -10.85 -17.06
C PRO A 141 -4.83 -11.86 -16.06
N LEU A 142 -3.81 -11.50 -15.29
CA LEU A 142 -3.19 -12.36 -14.28
C LEU A 142 -3.89 -12.27 -12.90
N PHE A 143 -4.56 -11.15 -12.60
CA PHE A 143 -5.13 -10.86 -11.27
C PHE A 143 -6.66 -10.94 -11.23
N ALA A 144 -7.32 -10.99 -12.40
CA ALA A 144 -8.76 -11.27 -12.50
C ALA A 144 -9.17 -12.61 -11.86
N LEU A 145 -8.23 -13.56 -11.69
CA LEU A 145 -8.47 -14.87 -11.08
C LEU A 145 -8.37 -14.86 -9.54
N MET A 146 -7.91 -13.77 -8.92
CA MET A 146 -7.68 -13.69 -7.46
C MET A 146 -8.65 -12.73 -6.75
N ALA A 147 -9.54 -12.06 -7.48
CA ALA A 147 -10.47 -11.06 -6.92
C ALA A 147 -11.74 -11.67 -6.30
N ASP A 148 -11.94 -12.99 -6.41
CA ASP A 148 -13.14 -13.69 -5.91
C ASP A 148 -13.10 -14.01 -4.39
N GLU A 149 -12.03 -13.65 -3.66
CA GLU A 149 -11.85 -14.03 -2.25
C GLU A 149 -11.87 -12.86 -1.24
N ALA A 150 -12.40 -11.68 -1.61
CA ALA A 150 -12.75 -10.68 -0.61
C ALA A 150 -14.18 -10.94 -0.11
N GLU A 151 -14.29 -11.67 1.00
CA GLU A 151 -15.53 -11.80 1.77
C GLU A 151 -15.99 -10.40 2.22
N ASP A 152 -17.11 -9.93 1.65
CA ASP A 152 -17.82 -8.71 2.09
C ASP A 152 -18.31 -8.96 3.54
N GLU A 153 -17.61 -8.41 4.53
CA GLU A 153 -18.13 -8.29 5.89
C GLU A 153 -19.36 -7.35 5.89
N GLY A 154 -20.56 -7.93 5.77
CA GLY A 154 -21.80 -7.33 6.27
C GLY A 154 -22.47 -6.28 5.39
N ASP A 155 -22.55 -6.47 4.06
CA ASP A 155 -23.46 -5.67 3.21
C ASP A 155 -24.92 -6.09 3.45
N SER A 156 -25.47 -5.61 4.57
CA SER A 156 -26.86 -5.87 5.00
C SER A 156 -27.89 -5.44 3.95
N LEU A 157 -27.53 -4.45 3.11
CA LEU A 157 -28.39 -3.94 2.06
C LEU A 157 -28.44 -4.88 0.85
N ARG A 158 -27.31 -5.51 0.50
CA ARG A 158 -27.26 -6.57 -0.52
C ARG A 158 -28.06 -7.81 -0.11
N GLU A 159 -27.99 -8.25 1.14
CA GLU A 159 -28.80 -9.37 1.63
C GLU A 159 -30.31 -9.06 1.59
N ARG A 160 -30.67 -7.82 1.97
CA ARG A 160 -32.05 -7.33 1.89
C ARG A 160 -32.55 -7.30 0.45
N LEU A 161 -31.73 -6.87 -0.50
CA LEU A 161 -32.08 -6.85 -1.93
C LEU A 161 -32.27 -8.25 -2.51
N GLN A 162 -31.44 -9.21 -2.13
CA GLN A 162 -31.52 -10.59 -2.62
C GLN A 162 -32.75 -11.36 -2.11
N SER A 163 -33.27 -10.98 -0.94
CA SER A 163 -34.44 -11.63 -0.33
C SER A 163 -35.79 -11.06 -0.81
N LEU A 164 -35.78 -10.01 -1.64
CA LEU A 164 -37.00 -9.39 -2.16
C LEU A 164 -37.52 -10.11 -3.41
N ASP A 165 -38.80 -10.50 -3.36
CA ASP A 165 -39.54 -10.95 -4.54
C ASP A 165 -40.15 -9.74 -5.26
N VAL A 166 -39.42 -9.24 -6.26
CA VAL A 166 -39.79 -8.02 -7.00
C VAL A 166 -41.05 -8.21 -7.85
N ASP A 167 -41.30 -9.43 -8.32
CA ASP A 167 -42.43 -9.74 -9.20
C ASP A 167 -43.76 -9.82 -8.43
N ALA A 168 -43.69 -9.97 -7.10
CA ALA A 168 -44.86 -9.98 -6.23
C ALA A 168 -45.29 -8.58 -5.74
N LEU A 169 -44.49 -7.54 -5.98
CA LEU A 169 -44.76 -6.20 -5.46
C LEU A 169 -45.72 -5.42 -6.35
N THR A 170 -46.66 -4.70 -5.72
CA THR A 170 -47.43 -3.69 -6.46
C THR A 170 -46.56 -2.47 -6.77
N PRO A 171 -46.90 -1.69 -7.82
CA PRO A 171 -46.11 -0.50 -8.18
C PRO A 171 -45.95 0.52 -7.04
N ARG A 172 -46.92 0.59 -6.13
CA ARG A 172 -46.86 1.49 -4.97
C ARG A 172 -45.92 0.96 -3.88
N GLU A 173 -46.00 -0.33 -3.57
CA GLU A 173 -45.12 -0.97 -2.60
C GLU A 173 -43.66 -0.96 -3.07
N ALA A 174 -43.42 -1.17 -4.36
CA ALA A 174 -42.09 -1.05 -4.95
C ALA A 174 -41.53 0.37 -4.77
N LEU A 175 -42.34 1.41 -4.98
CA LEU A 175 -41.92 2.79 -4.80
C LEU A 175 -41.61 3.12 -3.33
N ASP A 176 -42.45 2.66 -2.40
CA ASP A 176 -42.24 2.85 -0.96
C ASP A 176 -40.97 2.12 -0.47
N LEU A 177 -40.72 0.92 -0.99
CA LEU A 177 -39.53 0.12 -0.70
C LEU A 177 -38.24 0.81 -1.19
N LEU A 178 -38.26 1.44 -2.37
CA LEU A 178 -37.13 2.24 -2.88
C LEU A 178 -36.79 3.42 -1.95
N TYR A 179 -37.80 4.05 -1.35
CA TYR A 179 -37.55 5.12 -0.36
C TYR A 179 -36.94 4.59 0.94
N VAL A 180 -37.30 3.38 1.38
CA VAL A 180 -36.72 2.74 2.56
C VAL A 180 -35.27 2.37 2.30
N LEU A 181 -34.98 1.66 1.22
CA LEU A 181 -33.63 1.25 0.84
C LEU A 181 -32.70 2.44 0.66
N LYS A 182 -33.20 3.55 0.08
CA LYS A 182 -32.43 4.79 -0.04
C LYS A 182 -32.06 5.41 1.31
N ARG A 183 -32.91 5.28 2.34
CA ARG A 183 -32.60 5.78 3.68
C ARG A 183 -31.58 4.90 4.39
N GLU A 184 -31.71 3.58 4.25
CA GLU A 184 -30.76 2.61 4.81
C GLU A 184 -29.36 2.80 4.18
N ALA A 185 -29.28 2.96 2.86
CA ALA A 185 -28.03 3.27 2.14
C ALA A 185 -27.39 4.63 2.47
N GLN A 186 -28.10 5.52 3.16
CA GLN A 186 -27.58 6.83 3.58
C GLN A 186 -27.22 6.89 5.06
N ALA A 187 -27.54 5.83 5.82
CA ALA A 187 -27.31 5.76 7.26
C ALA A 187 -25.99 5.06 7.63
N ASP A 188 -25.44 4.26 6.72
CA ASP A 188 -24.06 3.75 6.74
C ASP A 188 -23.11 4.72 6.01
#